data_AF-A0A956CRM6-F1
#
_entry.id   AF-A0A956CRM6-F1
#
_cell.length_a   1.000
_cell.length_b   1.000
_cell.length_c   1.000
_cell.angle_alpha   90.00
_cell.angle_beta   90.00
_cell.angle_gamma   90.00
#
_symmetry.space_group_name_H-M   'P 1'
#
loop_
_entity.id
_entity.type
_entity.pdbx_description
1 polymer ?
#
loop_
_entity_poly.entity_id
_entity_poly.type
_entity_poly.pdbx_seq_one_letter_code
_entity_poly.pdbx_strand_id
1 'polypeptide(L)'
;LIGYSALLGPIAGILIADYFIIRRTELRASDLFRRGGAYEYRGGWNPVALVALIVGVAPNVPGFLVAAGAVESAPAFFVSLYTYAWFVGFLVSGGLYAFGMRRERVASTTSA
;
A
#
# COMPACT_ATOMS: atom_id res chain seq x y z
N LEU A 1 -2.94 -8.81 -18.17
CA LEU A 1 -3.79 -8.88 -16.96
C LEU A 1 -2.98 -8.82 -15.66
N ILE A 2 -1.87 -9.57 -15.54
CA ILE A 2 -1.02 -9.62 -14.32
C ILE A 2 -0.52 -8.24 -13.87
N GLY A 3 -0.15 -7.35 -14.81
CA GLY A 3 0.30 -5.99 -14.46
C GLY A 3 -0.75 -5.15 -13.73
N TYR A 4 -2.05 -5.29 -14.05
CA TYR A 4 -3.13 -4.64 -13.30
C TYR A 4 -3.25 -5.21 -11.89
N SER A 5 -3.15 -6.53 -11.75
CA SER A 5 -3.16 -7.22 -10.46
C SER A 5 -1.97 -6.82 -9.58
N ALA A 6 -0.80 -6.55 -10.18
CA ALA A 6 0.40 -6.10 -9.47
C ALA A 6 0.22 -4.73 -8.77
N LEU A 7 -0.64 -3.86 -9.31
CA LEU A 7 -0.99 -2.57 -8.70
C LEU A 7 -2.18 -2.69 -7.73
N LEU A 8 -3.18 -3.49 -8.09
CA LEU A 8 -4.37 -3.67 -7.26
C LEU A 8 -4.10 -4.41 -5.95
N GLY A 9 -3.16 -5.35 -5.93
CA GLY A 9 -2.76 -6.08 -4.71
C GLY A 9 -2.31 -5.12 -3.59
N PRO A 10 -1.28 -4.29 -3.82
CA PRO A 10 -0.85 -3.23 -2.89
C PRO A 10 -1.97 -2.32 -2.39
N ILE A 11 -2.81 -1.81 -3.29
CA ILE A 11 -3.92 -0.92 -2.93
C ILE A 11 -4.92 -1.65 -2.03
N ALA A 12 -5.31 -2.88 -2.40
CA ALA A 12 -6.20 -3.70 -1.60
C ALA A 12 -5.60 -4.00 -0.22
N GLY A 13 -4.30 -4.29 -0.14
CA GLY A 13 -3.59 -4.53 1.11
C GLY A 13 -3.65 -3.33 2.06
N ILE A 14 -3.40 -2.13 1.54
CA ILE A 14 -3.48 -0.88 2.30
C ILE A 14 -4.91 -0.63 2.78
N LEU A 15 -5.91 -0.75 1.90
CA LEU A 15 -7.31 -0.49 2.25
C LEU A 15 -7.85 -1.48 3.30
N ILE A 16 -7.54 -2.77 3.14
CA ILE A 16 -7.94 -3.81 4.11
C ILE A 16 -7.26 -3.55 5.45
N ALA A 17 -5.96 -3.25 5.45
CA ALA A 17 -5.24 -2.92 6.68
C ALA A 17 -5.80 -1.65 7.34
N ASP A 18 -6.11 -0.61 6.58
CA ASP A 18 -6.68 0.63 7.11
C ASP A 18 -8.04 0.38 7.75
N TYR A 19 -8.96 -0.28 7.05
CA TYR A 19 -10.31 -0.46 7.53
C TYR A 19 -10.40 -1.45 8.69
N PHE A 20 -9.86 -2.67 8.52
CA PHE A 20 -10.05 -3.74 9.49
C PHE A 20 -9.05 -3.68 10.65
N ILE A 21 -7.79 -3.34 10.39
CA ILE A 21 -6.74 -3.43 11.42
C ILE A 21 -6.56 -2.10 12.14
N ILE A 22 -6.42 -1.01 11.40
CA ILE A 22 -6.15 0.31 11.96
C ILE A 22 -7.44 0.89 12.52
N ARG A 23 -8.49 0.99 11.71
CA ARG A 23 -9.75 1.63 12.10
C ARG A 23 -10.74 0.72 12.78
N ARG A 24 -10.48 -0.60 12.82
CA ARG A 24 -11.37 -1.59 13.45
C ARG A 24 -12.82 -1.43 12.99
N THR A 25 -13.02 -1.23 11.68
CA THR A 25 -14.33 -1.03 11.03
C THR A 25 -15.07 0.27 11.41
N GLU A 26 -14.42 1.20 12.11
CA GLU A 26 -15.00 2.50 12.49
C GLU A 26 -14.50 3.61 11.56
N LEU A 27 -15.38 4.08 10.66
CA LEU A 27 -15.14 5.22 9.78
C LEU A 27 -16.06 6.40 10.17
N ARG A 28 -15.46 7.57 10.35
CA ARG A 28 -16.20 8.85 10.42
C ARG A 28 -16.58 9.30 9.02
N ALA A 29 -17.82 9.07 8.61
CA ALA A 29 -18.28 9.43 7.26
C ALA A 29 -18.19 10.93 6.99
N SER A 30 -18.54 11.77 7.97
CA SER A 30 -18.46 13.23 7.86
C SER A 30 -17.05 13.75 7.53
N ASP A 31 -16.02 13.10 8.08
CA ASP A 31 -14.63 13.49 7.88
C ASP A 31 -14.11 13.14 6.47
N LEU A 32 -14.76 12.22 5.75
CA LEU A 32 -14.38 11.85 4.37
C LEU A 32 -14.73 12.96 3.36
N PHE A 33 -15.72 13.79 3.66
CA PHE A 33 -16.25 14.80 2.73
C PHE A 33 -15.82 16.23 3.07
N ARG A 34 -14.99 16.44 4.10
CA ARG A 34 -14.55 17.77 4.55
C ARG A 34 -13.04 17.88 4.62
N ARG A 35 -12.51 19.07 4.34
CA ARG A 35 -11.15 19.44 4.72
C ARG A 35 -11.09 19.68 6.24
N GLY A 36 -9.91 19.49 6.82
CA GLY A 36 -9.63 19.48 8.25
C GLY A 36 -10.10 18.22 8.97
N GLY A 37 -10.43 17.15 8.23
CA GLY A 37 -10.91 15.88 8.79
C GLY A 37 -9.78 14.94 9.21
N ALA A 38 -10.13 13.86 9.91
CA ALA A 38 -9.18 12.83 10.36
C ALA A 38 -8.42 12.10 9.22
N TYR A 39 -8.79 12.31 7.95
CA TYR A 39 -8.19 11.68 6.78
C TYR A 39 -7.37 12.64 5.89
N GLU A 40 -7.19 13.90 6.31
CA GLU A 40 -6.36 14.84 5.53
C GLU A 40 -4.86 14.63 5.77
N TYR A 41 -4.47 13.97 6.87
CA TYR A 41 -3.08 13.65 7.20
C TYR A 41 -2.14 14.85 7.00
N ARG A 42 -1.19 14.77 6.06
CA ARG A 42 -0.26 15.86 5.71
C ARG A 42 -0.66 16.47 4.37
N GLY A 43 -1.51 17.51 4.43
CA GLY A 43 -1.92 18.27 3.25
C GLY A 43 -2.72 17.47 2.23
N GLY A 44 -3.54 16.53 2.69
CA GLY A 44 -4.34 15.61 1.86
C GLY A 44 -3.68 14.26 1.58
N TRP A 45 -2.43 14.05 2.03
CA TRP A 45 -1.66 12.85 1.71
C TRP A 45 -1.27 12.06 2.96
N ASN A 46 -1.48 10.75 2.90
CA ASN A 46 -0.92 9.82 3.88
C ASN A 46 0.47 9.34 3.42
N PRO A 47 1.57 9.86 4.01
CA PRO A 47 2.92 9.46 3.61
C PRO A 47 3.20 7.98 3.88
N VAL A 48 2.62 7.40 4.94
CA VAL A 48 2.76 5.97 5.25
C VAL A 48 2.10 5.12 4.16
N ALA A 49 0.91 5.51 3.69
CA ALA A 49 0.24 4.83 2.58
C ALA A 49 1.04 4.91 1.28
N LEU A 50 1.61 6.07 0.96
CA LEU A 50 2.43 6.26 -0.24
C LEU A 50 3.69 5.39 -0.20
N VAL A 51 4.41 5.39 0.92
CA VAL A 51 5.60 4.56 1.09
C VAL A 51 5.24 3.07 1.01
N ALA A 52 4.16 2.64 1.67
CA ALA A 52 3.66 1.27 1.59
C ALA A 52 3.34 0.85 0.15
N LEU A 53 2.68 1.72 -0.62
CA LEU A 53 2.35 1.46 -2.02
C LEU A 53 3.60 1.30 -2.88
N ILE A 54 4.56 2.22 -2.76
CA ILE A 54 5.80 2.20 -3.54
C ILE A 54 6.59 0.92 -3.23
N VAL A 55 6.72 0.57 -1.94
CA VAL A 55 7.47 -0.62 -1.51
C VAL A 55 6.78 -1.92 -1.98
N GLY A 56 5.44 -1.96 -2.03
CA GLY A 56 4.73 -3.12 -2.56
C GLY A 56 4.76 -3.27 -4.08
N VAL A 57 4.87 -2.16 -4.81
CA VAL A 57 4.88 -2.15 -6.29
C VAL A 57 6.29 -2.29 -6.86
N ALA A 58 7.28 -1.62 -6.29
CA ALA A 58 8.63 -1.51 -6.86
C ALA A 58 9.30 -2.87 -7.18
N PRO A 59 9.19 -3.92 -6.33
CA PRO A 59 9.76 -5.23 -6.63
C PRO A 59 9.12 -5.92 -7.84
N ASN A 60 7.89 -5.55 -8.23
CA ASN A 60 7.20 -6.14 -9.38
C ASN A 60 7.63 -5.51 -10.72
N VAL A 61 8.30 -4.35 -10.70
CA VAL A 61 8.65 -3.58 -11.91
C VAL A 61 9.58 -4.37 -12.85
N PRO A 62 10.67 -5.03 -12.40
CA PRO A 62 11.54 -5.76 -13.31
C PRO A 62 10.83 -6.92 -14.03
N GLY A 63 10.00 -7.68 -13.32
CA GLY A 63 9.21 -8.76 -13.91
C GLY A 63 8.12 -8.26 -14.86
N PHE A 64 7.52 -7.10 -14.55
CA PHE A 64 6.59 -6.42 -15.45
C PHE A 64 7.27 -5.97 -16.76
N LEU A 65 8.48 -5.40 -16.69
CA LEU A 65 9.21 -4.94 -17.88
C LEU A 65 9.55 -6.10 -18.82
N VAL A 66 9.93 -7.27 -18.27
CA VAL A 66 10.12 -8.50 -19.05
C VAL A 66 8.81 -8.93 -19.71
N ALA A 67 7.72 -9.00 -18.93
CA ALA A 67 6.41 -9.40 -19.43
C ALA A 67 5.82 -8.43 -20.47
N ALA A 68 6.22 -7.15 -20.41
CA ALA A 68 5.84 -6.12 -21.38
C ALA A 68 6.73 -6.11 -22.65
N GLY A 69 7.79 -6.93 -22.70
CA GLY A 69 8.73 -6.97 -23.82
C GLY A 69 9.66 -5.76 -23.88
N ALA A 70 9.77 -4.96 -22.81
CA ALA A 70 10.63 -3.79 -22.75
C ALA A 70 12.10 -4.14 -22.44
N VAL A 71 12.34 -5.31 -21.82
CA VAL A 71 13.66 -5.86 -21.55
C VAL A 71 13.66 -7.35 -21.85
N GLU A 72 14.79 -7.89 -22.34
CA GLU A 72 14.89 -9.30 -22.72
C GLU A 72 14.88 -10.25 -21.52
N SER A 73 15.42 -9.83 -20.38
CA SER A 73 15.47 -10.65 -19.17
C SER A 73 15.57 -9.82 -17.89
N ALA A 74 15.15 -10.41 -16.79
CA ALA A 74 15.36 -9.93 -15.43
C ALA A 74 15.78 -11.11 -14.55
N PRO A 75 16.40 -10.87 -13.37
CA PRO A 75 16.75 -11.94 -12.46
C PRO A 75 15.54 -12.82 -12.14
N ALA A 76 15.73 -14.15 -12.15
CA ALA A 76 14.65 -15.14 -11.99
C ALA A 76 13.78 -14.86 -10.76
N PHE A 77 14.39 -14.38 -9.68
CA PHE A 77 13.69 -13.94 -8.47
C PHE A 77 12.57 -12.93 -8.75
N PHE A 78 12.83 -11.86 -9.52
CA PHE A 78 11.83 -10.83 -9.82
C PHE A 78 10.77 -11.30 -10.81
N VAL A 79 11.12 -12.21 -11.72
CA VAL A 79 10.15 -12.84 -12.62
C VAL A 79 9.17 -13.72 -11.82
N SER A 80 9.68 -14.54 -10.90
CA SER A 80 8.84 -15.33 -9.98
C SER A 80 8.01 -14.44 -9.05
N LEU A 81 8.57 -13.34 -8.57
CA LEU A 81 7.86 -12.38 -7.73
C LEU A 81 6.69 -11.75 -8.48
N TYR A 82 6.86 -11.44 -9.76
CA TYR A 82 5.81 -10.91 -10.62
C TYR A 82 4.67 -11.91 -10.88
N THR A 83 4.95 -13.21 -10.95
CA THR A 83 3.91 -14.26 -11.02
C THR A 83 2.96 -14.20 -9.81
N TYR A 84 3.48 -13.84 -8.63
CA TYR A 84 2.70 -13.69 -7.40
C TYR A 84 2.51 -12.22 -6.98
N ALA A 85 2.65 -11.28 -7.92
CA ALA A 85 2.69 -9.83 -7.65
C ALA A 85 1.52 -9.35 -6.80
N TRP A 86 0.33 -9.92 -7.04
CA TRP A 86 -0.87 -9.57 -6.29
C TRP A 86 -0.73 -9.89 -4.80
N PHE A 87 -0.33 -11.10 -4.44
CA PHE A 87 -0.19 -11.53 -3.05
C PHE A 87 0.98 -10.84 -2.35
N VAL A 88 2.13 -10.74 -3.04
CA VAL A 88 3.31 -10.08 -2.49
C VAL A 88 3.01 -8.60 -2.24
N GLY A 89 2.44 -7.92 -3.23
CA GLY A 89 2.07 -6.51 -3.11
C GLY A 89 1.05 -6.28 -2.01
N PHE A 90 0.03 -7.14 -1.90
CA PHE A 90 -0.98 -7.10 -0.84
C PHE A 90 -0.37 -7.20 0.55
N LEU A 91 0.44 -8.24 0.80
CA LEU A 91 1.00 -8.51 2.13
C LEU A 91 2.05 -7.47 2.52
N VAL A 92 2.93 -7.08 1.60
CA VAL A 92 3.99 -6.09 1.86
C VAL A 92 3.38 -4.72 2.15
N SER A 93 2.47 -4.24 1.30
CA SER A 93 1.86 -2.92 1.47
C SER A 93 0.95 -2.87 2.67
N GLY A 94 0.09 -3.88 2.86
CA GLY A 94 -0.80 -3.97 4.01
C GLY A 94 -0.03 -4.07 5.33
N GLY A 95 1.03 -4.88 5.36
CA GLY A 95 1.90 -5.01 6.53
C GLY A 95 2.65 -3.72 6.87
N LEU A 96 3.28 -3.10 5.88
CA LEU A 96 4.02 -1.85 6.09
C LEU A 96 3.10 -0.71 6.51
N TYR A 97 1.93 -0.60 5.88
CA TYR A 97 0.91 0.37 6.25
C TYR A 97 0.43 0.15 7.69
N ALA A 98 0.06 -1.09 8.04
CA ALA A 98 -0.39 -1.42 9.39
C ALA A 98 0.68 -1.09 10.45
N PHE A 99 1.94 -1.42 10.16
CA PHE A 99 3.05 -1.10 11.05
C PHE A 99 3.26 0.41 11.19
N GLY A 100 3.35 1.15 10.09
CA GLY A 100 3.58 2.60 10.11
C GLY A 100 2.43 3.36 10.80
N MET A 101 1.19 3.05 10.46
CA MET A 101 0.01 3.72 11.01
C MET A 101 -0.20 3.45 12.51
N ARG A 102 0.17 2.26 12.99
CA ARG A 102 0.15 1.96 14.44
C ARG A 102 1.10 2.88 15.21
N ARG A 103 2.28 3.18 14.65
CA ARG A 103 3.27 4.06 15.29
C ARG A 103 2.83 5.52 15.30
N GLU A 104 2.22 6.00 14.22
CA GLU A 104 1.72 7.38 14.15
C GLU A 104 0.59 7.64 15.15
N ARG A 105 -0.32 6.67 15.34
CA ARG A 105 -1.39 6.80 16.35
C ARG A 105 -0.83 6.92 17.77
N VAL A 106 0.13 6.07 18.15
CA VAL A 106 0.77 6.13 19.47
C VAL A 106 1.49 7.47 19.70
N ALA A 107 2.17 7.98 18.67
CA ALA A 107 2.83 9.28 18.76
C ALA A 107 1.83 10.42 18.99
N SER A 108 0.67 10.41 18.31
CA SER A 108 -0.36 11.44 18.48
C SER A 108 -1.06 11.43 19.84
N THR A 109 -1.07 10.29 20.55
CA THR A 109 -1.65 10.17 21.90
C THR A 109 -0.69 10.63 22.99
N THR A 110 0.63 10.59 22.76
CA THR A 110 1.64 10.97 23.76
C THR A 110 1.87 12.49 23.80
N SER A 111 1.47 13.21 22.74
CA SER A 111 1.62 14.66 22.61
C SER A 111 0.41 15.48 23.08
N ALA A 112 -0.57 14.85 23.74
CA ALA A 112 -1.78 15.49 24.28
C ALA A 112 -1.83 15.31 25.79
#